data_AF-A0A2T7BKQ7-F1
#
_entry.id   AF-A0A2T7BKQ7-F1
#
_cell.length_a   1.000
_cell.length_b   1.000
_cell.length_c   1.000
_cell.angle_alpha   90.00
_cell.angle_beta   90.00
_cell.angle_gamma   90.00
#
_symmetry.space_group_name_H-M   'P 1'
#
loop_
_entity.id
_entity.type
_entity.pdbx_description
1 polymer ?
#
loop_
_entity_poly.entity_id
_entity_poly.type
_entity_poly.pdbx_seq_one_letter_code
_entity_poly.pdbx_strand_id
1 'polypeptide(L)' 'MQDNDELNPLQDIHKHLVAMSALFRQRVCEECNWSAPTFYRKMREKENKFSNAERDKILAVMQQITHEATNYFKRYS' A
#
# COMPACT_ATOMS: atom_id res chain seq x y z
N MET A 1 -33.36 12.77 -1.89
CA MET A 1 -32.69 12.14 -3.06
C MET A 1 -31.86 11.02 -2.50
N GLN A 2 -32.23 9.78 -2.79
CA GLN A 2 -31.43 8.60 -2.50
C GLN A 2 -30.48 8.44 -3.68
N ASP A 3 -29.25 8.93 -3.56
CA ASP A 3 -28.18 8.57 -4.49
C ASP A 3 -27.80 7.11 -4.20
N ASN A 4 -28.56 6.19 -4.82
CA ASN A 4 -28.05 4.86 -5.13
C ASN A 4 -27.06 5.01 -6.28
N ASP A 5 -25.92 5.63 -6.01
CA ASP A 5 -24.82 5.65 -6.96
C ASP A 5 -24.13 4.30 -6.82
N GLU A 6 -24.54 3.34 -7.66
CA GLU A 6 -23.81 2.09 -7.84
C GLU A 6 -22.37 2.46 -8.22
N LEU A 7 -21.48 2.41 -7.21
CA LEU A 7 -20.07 2.73 -7.39
C LEU A 7 -19.51 1.88 -8.53
N ASN A 8 -19.09 2.54 -9.61
CA ASN A 8 -18.38 1.92 -10.73
C ASN A 8 -17.20 1.10 -10.17
N PRO A 9 -17.26 -0.25 -10.18
CA PRO A 9 -16.28 -1.07 -9.49
C PRO A 9 -14.87 -0.87 -10.06
N LEU A 10 -14.75 -0.65 -11.37
CA LEU A 10 -13.47 -0.38 -12.00
C LEU A 10 -12.85 0.92 -11.48
N GLN A 11 -13.65 1.99 -11.40
CA GLN A 11 -13.18 3.28 -10.91
C GLN A 11 -12.79 3.20 -9.42
N ASP A 12 -13.61 2.54 -8.61
CA ASP A 12 -13.38 2.43 -7.17
C ASP A 12 -12.14 1.57 -6.84
N ILE A 13 -12.00 0.42 -7.50
CA ILE A 13 -10.84 -0.47 -7.36
C ILE A 13 -9.57 0.27 -7.78
N HIS A 14 -9.57 0.96 -8.92
CA HIS A 14 -8.41 1.73 -9.36
C HIS A 14 -8.01 2.80 -8.34
N LYS A 15 -8.98 3.57 -7.81
CA LYS A 15 -8.74 4.59 -6.77
C LYS A 15 -8.12 3.95 -5.51
N HIS A 16 -8.64 2.82 -5.07
CA HIS A 16 -8.11 2.10 -3.91
C HIS A 16 -6.69 1.58 -4.15
N LEU A 17 -6.39 1.00 -5.31
CA LEU A 17 -5.04 0.52 -5.64
C LEU A 17 -4.01 1.66 -5.67
N VAL A 18 -4.38 2.82 -6.23
CA VAL A 18 -3.52 4.01 -6.20
C VAL A 18 -3.29 4.48 -4.76
N ALA A 19 -4.35 4.56 -3.95
CA ALA A 19 -4.26 4.93 -2.53
C ALA A 19 -3.40 3.94 -1.73
N MET A 20 -3.54 2.63 -1.98
CA MET A 20 -2.73 1.58 -1.35
C MET A 20 -1.24 1.77 -1.63
N SER A 21 -0.87 2.13 -2.87
CA SER A 21 0.54 2.37 -3.21
C SER A 21 1.13 3.55 -2.43
N ALA A 22 0.34 4.61 -2.23
CA ALA A 22 0.74 5.78 -1.45
C ALA A 22 0.86 5.44 0.04
N LEU A 23 -0.11 4.68 0.57
CA LEU A 23 -0.13 4.22 1.96
C LEU A 23 1.05 3.28 2.27
N PHE A 24 1.37 2.36 1.35
CA PHE A 24 2.51 1.46 1.48
C PHE A 24 3.81 2.26 1.60
N ARG A 25 4.03 3.23 0.71
CA ARG A 25 5.20 4.10 0.79
C ARG A 25 5.26 4.85 2.11
N GLN A 26 4.15 5.43 2.55
CA GLN A 26 4.09 6.17 3.81
C GLN A 26 4.46 5.29 5.01
N ARG A 27 3.78 4.15 5.19
CA ARG A 27 4.01 3.26 6.33
C ARG A 27 5.43 2.66 6.32
N VAL A 28 5.98 2.31 5.14
CA VAL A 28 7.38 1.86 5.05
C VAL A 28 8.35 2.98 5.46
N CYS A 29 8.09 4.22 5.06
CA CYS A 29 8.92 5.35 5.48
C CYS A 29 8.89 5.54 7.00
N GLU A 30 7.71 5.46 7.61
CA GLU A 30 7.54 5.58 9.06
C GLU A 30 8.23 4.44 9.82
N GLU A 31 7.94 3.19 9.47
CA GLU A 31 8.45 1.99 10.18
C GLU A 31 9.96 1.77 10.01
N CYS A 32 10.52 2.16 8.86
CA CYS A 32 11.95 2.05 8.59
C CYS A 32 12.72 3.35 8.88
N ASN A 33 12.04 4.40 9.37
CA ASN A 33 12.60 5.75 9.56
C ASN A 33 13.32 6.28 8.31
N TRP A 34 12.69 6.12 7.14
CA TRP A 34 13.19 6.62 5.87
C TRP A 34 12.47 7.91 5.46
N SER A 35 13.21 8.78 4.77
CA SER A 35 12.59 9.84 3.99
C SER A 35 12.05 9.30 2.66
N ALA A 36 11.11 10.02 2.04
CA ALA A 36 10.59 9.65 0.72
C ALA A 36 11.70 9.50 -0.36
N PRO A 37 12.74 10.37 -0.43
CA PRO A 37 13.88 10.14 -1.32
C PRO A 37 14.63 8.83 -1.05
N THR A 38 14.81 8.45 0.23
CA THR A 38 15.46 7.19 0.60
C THR A 38 14.65 5.99 0.18
N PHE A 39 13.32 6.02 0.37
CA PHE A 39 12.42 4.98 -0.14
C PHE A 39 12.62 4.78 -1.64
N TYR A 40 12.53 5.85 -2.44
CA TYR A 40 12.64 5.74 -3.89
C TYR A 40 14.03 5.35 -4.37
N ARG A 41 15.09 5.76 -3.67
CA ARG A 41 16.46 5.30 -3.97
C ARG A 41 16.56 3.79 -3.76
N LYS A 42 16.19 3.30 -2.57
CA LYS A 42 16.22 1.87 -2.23
C LYS A 42 15.33 1.03 -3.16
N MET A 43 14.14 1.53 -3.52
CA MET A 43 13.23 0.86 -4.45
C MET A 43 13.84 0.61 -5.84
N ARG A 44 14.72 1.51 -6.31
CA ARG A 44 15.41 1.39 -7.61
C ARG A 44 16.72 0.62 -7.53
N GLU A 45 17.21 0.32 -6.33
CA GLU A 45 18.43 -0.47 -6.16
C GLU A 45 18.19 -1.89 -6.68
N LYS A 46 19.09 -2.39 -7.53
CA LYS A 46 19.02 -3.76 -8.06
C LYS A 46 19.41 -4.81 -7.01
N GLU A 47 20.15 -4.40 -5.99
CA GLU A 47 20.64 -5.26 -4.93
C GLU A 47 19.71 -5.18 -3.72
N ASN A 48 19.41 -6.33 -3.13
CA ASN A 48 18.55 -6.42 -1.95
C ASN A 48 19.33 -6.06 -0.67
N LYS A 49 19.68 -4.77 -0.52
CA LYS A 49 20.41 -4.20 0.63
C LYS A 49 19.47 -3.75 1.77
N PHE A 50 18.43 -4.53 2.03
CA PHE A 50 17.63 -4.36 3.24
C PHE A 50 18.25 -5.18 4.36
N SER A 51 18.42 -4.56 5.53
CA SER A 51 18.63 -5.31 6.76
C SER A 51 17.46 -6.26 7.02
N ASN A 52 17.66 -7.29 7.84
CA ASN A 52 16.59 -8.22 8.21
C ASN A 52 15.39 -7.46 8.81
N ALA A 53 15.64 -6.50 9.69
CA ALA A 53 14.59 -5.68 10.30
C ALA A 53 13.81 -4.84 9.28
N GLU A 54 14.50 -4.17 8.34
CA GLU A 54 13.83 -3.43 7.26
C GLU A 54 12.98 -4.35 6.40
N ARG A 55 13.48 -5.55 6.06
CA ARG A 55 12.74 -6.54 5.28
C ARG A 55 11.46 -6.98 6.00
N ASP A 56 11.57 -7.32 7.28
CA ASP A 56 10.43 -7.76 8.08
C ASP A 56 9.35 -6.67 8.16
N LYS A 57 9.76 -5.41 8.34
CA LYS A 57 8.84 -4.26 8.34
C LYS A 57 8.16 -4.05 6.99
N ILE A 58 8.90 -4.12 5.88
CA ILE A 58 8.34 -3.99 4.53
C ILE A 58 7.25 -5.05 4.29
N LEU A 59 7.54 -6.31 4.63
CA LEU A 59 6.61 -7.42 4.43
C LEU A 59 5.39 -7.31 5.35
N ALA A 60 5.59 -6.96 6.62
CA ALA A 60 4.50 -6.75 7.58
C ALA A 60 3.55 -5.64 7.15
N VAL A 61 4.09 -4.49 6.69
CA VAL A 61 3.28 -3.39 6.16
C VAL A 61 2.46 -3.83 4.96
N MET A 62 3.05 -4.59 4.02
CA MET A 62 2.31 -5.09 2.86
C MET A 62 1.17 -6.03 3.27
N GLN A 63 1.43 -6.96 4.20
CA GLN A 63 0.41 -7.90 4.70
C GLN A 63 -0.78 -7.16 5.36
N GLN A 64 -0.51 -6.12 6.13
CA GLN A 64 -1.56 -5.31 6.76
C GLN A 64 -2.40 -4.59 5.68
N ILE A 65 -1.74 -3.94 4.71
CA ILE A 65 -2.43 -3.19 3.66
C ILE A 65 -3.28 -4.12 2.78
N THR A 66 -2.79 -5.31 2.41
CA THR A 66 -3.59 -6.25 1.62
C THR A 66 -4.75 -6.83 2.42
N HIS A 67 -4.58 -7.07 3.73
CA HIS A 67 -5.67 -7.50 4.60
C HIS A 67 -6.79 -6.44 4.65
N GLU A 68 -6.43 -5.18 4.89
CA GLU A 68 -7.35 -4.04 4.88
C GLU A 68 -8.07 -3.92 3.52
N ALA A 69 -7.32 -3.99 2.42
CA ALA A 69 -7.88 -3.90 1.07
C ALA A 69 -8.81 -5.07 0.72
N THR A 70 -8.45 -6.30 1.11
CA THR A 70 -9.30 -7.48 0.90
C THR A 70 -10.62 -7.32 1.63
N ASN A 71 -10.59 -6.82 2.88
CA ASN A 71 -11.81 -6.55 3.63
C ASN A 71 -12.67 -5.47 2.97
N TYR A 72 -12.05 -4.42 2.43
CA TYR A 72 -12.76 -3.40 1.68
C TYR A 72 -13.46 -3.97 0.43
N PHE A 73 -12.77 -4.78 -0.37
CA PHE A 73 -13.30 -5.33 -1.63
C PHE A 73 -14.35 -6.43 -1.45
N LYS A 74 -14.52 -7.00 -0.25
CA LYS A 74 -15.64 -7.94 0.05
C LYS A 74 -17.01 -7.37 -0.28
N ARG A 75 -17.16 -6.03 -0.33
CA ARG A 75 -18.39 -5.36 -0.76
C ARG A 75 -18.83 -5.67 -2.21
N TYR A 76 -17.92 -6.22 -3.03
CA TYR A 76 -18.15 -6.55 -4.43
C TYR A 76 -18.28 -8.06 -4.69
N SER A 77 -18.23 -8.91 -3.65
CA SER A 77 -18.51 -10.35 -3.71
C SER A 77 -19.92 -10.65 -3.22
#